data_AF-A0A7C2MVP4-F1
#
_entry.id   AF-A0A7C2MVP4-F1
#
_cell.length_a   1.000
_cell.length_b   1.000
_cell.length_c   1.000
_cell.angle_alpha   90.00
_cell.angle_beta   90.00
_cell.angle_gamma   90.00
#
_symmetry.space_group_name_H-M   'P 1'
#
loop_
_entity.id
_entity.type
_entity.pdbx_description
1 polymer ?
#
loop_
_entity_poly.entity_id
_entity_poly.type
_entity_poly.pdbx_seq_one_letter_code
_entity_poly.pdbx_strand_id
1 'polypeptide(L)'
;MRPLDRELKTLRRTVVLEGWVNRFCGQVLREIGETYREMLGEMLSYALEHSASQSTLHRTFYNGFREKYTWLPTRIIKGCCRDALRRAKSFKKMKKRRQAEKDRPVIRSITITYSDSQNWRMGEGYVEVRTHRV
;
A
#
# COMPACT_ATOMS: atom_id res chain seq x y z
N MET A 1 15.58 0.21 -40.35
CA MET A 1 15.57 0.63 -38.93
C MET A 1 14.45 -0.14 -38.24
N ARG A 2 14.76 -1.10 -37.36
CA ARG A 2 13.74 -1.88 -36.63
C ARG A 2 13.07 -0.98 -35.59
N PRO A 3 11.73 -1.02 -35.40
CA PRO A 3 11.11 -0.29 -34.30
C PRO A 3 11.65 -0.87 -32.99
N LEU A 4 12.14 0.00 -32.10
CA LEU A 4 12.48 -0.36 -30.73
C LEU A 4 11.29 -1.10 -30.12
N ASP A 5 11.49 -2.37 -29.82
CA ASP A 5 10.56 -3.23 -29.11
C ASP A 5 10.10 -2.49 -27.87
N ARG A 6 8.89 -1.95 -27.94
CA ARG A 6 8.20 -1.38 -26.80
C ARG A 6 7.78 -2.59 -25.97
N GLU A 7 8.71 -3.14 -25.20
CA GLU A 7 8.44 -4.20 -24.23
C GLU A 7 7.30 -3.70 -23.35
N LEU A 8 6.09 -4.17 -23.65
CA LEU A 8 4.98 -4.09 -22.72
C LEU A 8 5.51 -4.76 -21.45
N LYS A 9 5.55 -4.02 -20.34
CA LYS A 9 5.85 -4.55 -19.00
C LYS A 9 4.74 -5.49 -18.56
N THR A 10 4.54 -6.58 -19.30
CA THR A 10 3.57 -7.62 -19.00
C THR A 10 4.16 -8.43 -17.87
N LEU A 11 3.55 -8.33 -16.69
CA LEU A 11 3.89 -9.15 -15.54
C LEU A 11 3.72 -10.63 -15.93
N ARG A 12 4.83 -11.34 -16.14
CA ARG A 12 4.80 -12.75 -16.57
C ARG A 12 4.61 -13.73 -15.42
N ARG A 13 5.19 -13.41 -14.25
CA ARG A 13 5.15 -14.25 -13.07
C ARG A 13 5.32 -13.42 -11.80
N THR A 14 4.61 -13.80 -10.75
CA THR A 14 4.88 -13.38 -9.37
C THR A 14 5.60 -14.52 -8.67
N VAL A 15 6.72 -14.22 -8.03
CA VAL A 15 7.48 -15.19 -7.22
C VAL A 15 7.41 -14.73 -5.77
N VAL A 16 7.02 -15.64 -4.89
CA VAL A 16 7.08 -15.41 -3.44
C VAL A 16 8.47 -15.82 -2.98
N LEU A 17 9.16 -14.91 -2.33
CA LEU A 17 10.48 -15.14 -1.75
C LEU A 17 10.37 -14.96 -0.24
N GLU A 18 10.94 -15.91 0.50
CA GLU A 18 11.17 -15.75 1.93
C GLU A 18 12.55 -15.09 2.12
N GLY A 19 12.61 -14.12 3.03
CA GLY A 19 13.81 -13.34 3.28
C GLY A 19 13.99 -13.11 4.77
N TRP A 20 15.25 -12.93 5.17
CA TRP A 20 15.62 -12.68 6.55
C TRP A 20 16.00 -11.22 6.73
N VAL A 21 15.62 -10.65 7.86
CA VAL A 21 15.99 -9.29 8.26
C VAL A 21 16.61 -9.33 9.65
N ASN A 22 17.60 -8.47 9.89
CA ASN A 22 18.13 -8.31 11.24
C ASN A 22 17.08 -7.63 12.16
N ARG A 23 17.36 -7.60 13.47
CA ARG A 23 16.44 -7.03 14.47
C ARG A 23 16.03 -5.59 14.15
N PHE A 24 16.98 -4.77 13.68
CA PHE A 24 16.75 -3.36 13.35
C PHE A 24 15.81 -3.21 12.15
N CYS A 25 16.12 -3.87 11.03
CA CYS A 25 15.26 -3.91 9.86
C CYS A 25 13.87 -4.46 10.18
N GLY A 26 13.79 -5.49 11.02
CA GLY A 26 12.52 -6.04 11.50
C GLY A 26 11.69 -5.03 12.30
N GLN A 27 12.33 -4.21 13.14
CA GLN A 27 11.65 -3.14 13.88
C GLN A 27 11.12 -2.06 12.95
N VAL A 28 11.93 -1.60 12.01
CA VAL A 28 11.53 -0.60 11.01
C VAL A 28 10.34 -1.08 10.17
N LEU A 29 10.36 -2.33 9.71
CA LEU A 29 9.25 -2.89 8.94
C LEU A 29 7.97 -3.03 9.78
N ARG A 30 8.09 -3.35 11.07
CA ARG A 30 6.94 -3.38 11.99
C ARG A 30 6.34 -1.99 12.18
N GLU A 31 7.17 -0.97 12.43
CA GLU A 31 6.72 0.42 12.61
C GLU A 31 6.00 0.95 11.36
N ILE A 32 6.55 0.71 10.16
CA ILE A 32 5.88 1.03 8.90
C ILE A 32 4.56 0.27 8.79
N GLY A 33 4.55 -1.01 9.14
CA GLY A 33 3.34 -1.85 9.06
C GLY A 33 2.23 -1.38 10.01
N GLU A 34 2.57 -1.00 11.23
CA GLU A 34 1.64 -0.45 12.21
C GLU A 34 1.08 0.88 11.72
N THR A 35 1.95 1.81 11.33
CA THR A 35 1.58 3.10 10.73
C THR A 35 0.69 2.94 9.51
N TYR A 36 1.01 1.99 8.62
CA TYR A 36 0.21 1.70 7.44
C TYR A 36 -1.18 1.17 7.82
N ARG A 37 -1.26 0.30 8.83
CA ARG A 37 -2.55 -0.25 9.31
C ARG A 37 -3.45 0.84 9.89
N GLU A 38 -2.89 1.77 10.65
CA GLU A 38 -3.61 2.93 11.19
C GLU A 38 -4.20 3.79 10.06
N MET A 39 -3.34 4.29 9.16
CA MET A 39 -3.77 5.08 8.01
C MET A 39 -4.82 4.35 7.17
N LEU A 40 -4.65 3.04 6.96
CA LEU A 40 -5.57 2.22 6.19
C LEU A 40 -6.93 2.14 6.88
N GLY A 41 -6.97 1.99 8.20
CA GLY A 41 -8.21 1.97 8.98
C GLY A 41 -9.00 3.27 8.86
N GLU A 42 -8.32 4.41 9.03
CA GLU A 42 -8.93 5.74 8.91
C GLU A 42 -9.47 5.98 7.49
N MET A 43 -8.64 5.78 6.46
CA MET A 43 -9.03 6.00 5.06
C MET A 43 -10.14 5.02 4.61
N LEU A 44 -10.09 3.77 5.04
CA LEU A 44 -11.08 2.75 4.69
C LEU A 44 -12.45 3.10 5.28
N SER A 45 -12.48 3.50 6.55
CA SER A 45 -13.71 3.93 7.23
C SER A 45 -14.32 5.13 6.49
N TYR A 46 -13.50 6.16 6.22
CA TYR A 46 -13.94 7.33 5.47
C TYR A 46 -14.46 6.98 4.07
N ALA A 47 -13.77 6.11 3.34
CA ALA A 47 -14.17 5.70 1.99
C ALA A 47 -15.50 4.93 1.96
N LEU A 48 -15.79 4.16 3.00
CA LEU A 48 -17.06 3.45 3.13
C LEU A 48 -18.21 4.41 3.41
N GLU A 49 -18.03 5.27 4.41
CA GLU A 49 -19.03 6.23 4.88
C GLU A 49 -19.37 7.29 3.83
N HIS A 50 -18.35 7.85 3.15
CA HIS A 50 -18.53 8.99 2.23
C HIS A 50 -18.49 8.62 0.75
N SER A 51 -18.36 7.33 0.42
CA SER A 51 -18.16 6.86 -0.97
C SER A 51 -17.04 7.59 -1.71
N ALA A 52 -15.96 7.90 -0.99
CA ALA A 52 -14.86 8.73 -1.48
C ALA A 52 -14.12 8.10 -2.67
N SER A 53 -13.67 8.96 -3.60
CA SER A 53 -12.74 8.58 -4.66
C SER A 53 -11.29 8.58 -4.15
N GLN A 54 -10.35 8.08 -4.97
CA GLN A 54 -8.92 8.13 -4.63
C GLN A 54 -8.42 9.56 -4.45
N SER A 55 -8.86 10.49 -5.32
CA SER A 55 -8.47 11.90 -5.25
C SER A 55 -9.04 12.56 -4.00
N THR A 56 -10.29 12.23 -3.62
CA THR A 56 -10.88 12.68 -2.35
C THR A 56 -10.06 12.18 -1.17
N LEU A 57 -9.76 10.88 -1.08
CA LEU A 57 -8.93 10.34 0.01
C LEU A 57 -7.56 11.01 0.07
N HIS A 58 -6.91 11.20 -1.07
CA HIS A 58 -5.62 11.89 -1.11
C HIS A 58 -5.76 13.33 -0.62
N ARG A 59 -6.73 14.10 -1.11
CA ARG A 59 -6.93 15.49 -0.68
C ARG A 59 -7.24 15.61 0.81
N THR A 60 -8.05 14.71 1.35
CA THR A 60 -8.47 14.73 2.76
C THR A 60 -7.34 14.33 3.70
N PHE A 61 -6.58 13.27 3.38
CA PHE A 61 -5.67 12.65 4.34
C PHE A 61 -4.18 12.90 4.07
N TYR A 62 -3.79 13.24 2.84
CA TYR A 62 -2.37 13.25 2.48
C TYR A 62 -1.56 14.24 3.32
N ASN A 63 -2.00 15.50 3.43
CA ASN A 63 -1.24 16.52 4.15
C ASN A 63 -1.13 16.17 5.64
N GLY A 64 -2.25 15.79 6.28
CA GLY A 64 -2.26 15.38 7.68
C GLY A 64 -1.33 14.18 7.96
N PHE A 65 -1.34 13.15 7.12
CA PHE A 65 -0.40 12.04 7.28
C PHE A 65 1.05 12.39 6.94
N ARG A 66 1.27 13.35 6.03
CA ARG A 66 2.61 13.84 5.71
C ARG A 66 3.23 14.66 6.84
N GLU A 67 2.40 15.40 7.57
CA GLU A 67 2.78 16.16 8.76
C GLU A 67 2.97 15.24 9.97
N LYS A 68 2.04 14.30 10.19
CA LYS A 68 2.09 13.34 11.30
C LYS A 68 3.26 12.35 11.17
N TYR A 69 3.49 11.84 9.96
CA TYR A 69 4.50 10.82 9.67
C TYR A 69 5.57 11.40 8.73
N THR A 70 6.31 12.40 9.20
CA THR A 70 7.33 13.11 8.40
C THR A 70 8.41 12.19 7.85
N TRP A 71 8.74 11.14 8.59
CA TRP A 71 9.74 10.12 8.24
C TRP A 71 9.26 9.14 7.16
N LEU A 72 7.93 9.00 6.97
CA LEU A 72 7.38 7.98 6.10
C LEU A 72 7.50 8.38 4.61
N PRO A 73 7.94 7.46 3.72
CA PRO A 73 8.02 7.75 2.30
C PRO A 73 6.63 8.08 1.73
N THR A 74 6.55 9.14 0.92
CA THR A 74 5.32 9.59 0.24
C THR A 74 4.59 8.46 -0.50
N ARG A 75 5.37 7.50 -1.03
CA ARG A 75 4.88 6.33 -1.75
C ARG A 75 3.98 5.43 -0.89
N ILE A 76 4.29 5.31 0.39
CA ILE A 76 3.55 4.48 1.34
C ILE A 76 2.16 5.06 1.57
N ILE A 77 2.07 6.38 1.84
CA ILE A 77 0.79 7.08 2.01
C ILE A 77 -0.06 6.98 0.74
N LYS A 78 0.53 7.23 -0.44
CA LYS A 78 -0.18 7.07 -1.73
C LYS A 78 -0.58 5.61 -2.01
N GLY A 79 0.21 4.64 -1.54
CA GLY A 79 -0.12 3.21 -1.57
C GLY A 79 -1.36 2.93 -0.71
N CYS A 80 -1.38 3.47 0.50
CA CYS A 80 -2.48 3.34 1.44
C CYS A 80 -3.80 3.89 0.89
N CYS A 81 -3.80 5.06 0.23
CA CYS A 81 -5.00 5.60 -0.43
C CYS A 81 -5.58 4.63 -1.47
N ARG A 82 -4.71 3.98 -2.27
CA ARG A 82 -5.12 3.02 -3.29
C ARG A 82 -5.65 1.73 -2.68
N ASP A 83 -5.01 1.23 -1.63
CA ASP A 83 -5.43 0.04 -0.91
C ASP A 83 -6.79 0.25 -0.23
N ALA A 84 -6.96 1.35 0.50
CA ALA A 84 -8.22 1.73 1.14
C ALA A 84 -9.39 1.74 0.13
N LEU A 85 -9.20 2.41 -1.01
CA LEU A 85 -10.23 2.46 -2.06
C LEU A 85 -10.54 1.07 -2.64
N ARG A 86 -9.52 0.24 -2.89
CA ARG A 86 -9.70 -1.12 -3.41
C ARG A 86 -10.50 -1.98 -2.42
N ARG A 87 -10.16 -1.93 -1.13
CA ARG A 87 -10.86 -2.66 -0.07
C ARG A 87 -12.29 -2.16 0.09
N ALA A 88 -12.52 -0.84 0.07
CA ALA A 88 -13.86 -0.26 0.15
C ALA A 88 -14.76 -0.72 -1.02
N LYS A 89 -14.23 -0.69 -2.25
CA LYS A 89 -14.96 -1.17 -3.45
C LYS A 89 -15.26 -2.67 -3.37
N SER A 90 -14.29 -3.47 -2.96
CA SER A 90 -14.46 -4.91 -2.75
C SER A 90 -15.55 -5.21 -1.72
N PHE A 91 -15.49 -4.54 -0.57
CA PHE A 91 -16.48 -4.69 0.50
C PHE A 91 -17.88 -4.29 0.07
N LYS A 92 -18.04 -3.15 -0.61
CA LYS A 92 -19.33 -2.74 -1.19
C LYS A 92 -19.88 -3.78 -2.17
N LYS A 93 -19.02 -4.40 -3.00
CA LYS A 93 -19.42 -5.49 -3.90
C LYS A 93 -19.85 -6.75 -3.15
N MET A 94 -19.17 -7.12 -2.06
CA MET A 94 -19.57 -8.24 -1.21
C MET A 94 -20.90 -7.99 -0.49
N LYS A 95 -21.13 -6.78 0.05
CA LYS A 95 -22.40 -6.39 0.67
C LYS A 95 -23.55 -6.46 -0.34
N LYS A 96 -23.36 -5.97 -1.57
CA LYS A 96 -24.35 -6.10 -2.66
C LYS A 96 -24.73 -7.56 -2.96
N ARG A 97 -23.78 -8.48 -2.81
CA ARG A 97 -23.99 -9.92 -3.00
C ARG A 97 -24.52 -10.63 -1.74
N ARG A 98 -24.77 -9.91 -0.65
CA ARG A 98 -25.14 -10.45 0.67
C ARG A 98 -24.13 -11.48 1.22
N GLN A 99 -22.86 -11.37 0.82
CA GLN A 99 -21.77 -12.28 1.24
C GLN A 99 -20.94 -11.72 2.41
N ALA A 100 -21.23 -10.48 2.83
CA ALA A 100 -20.53 -9.87 3.94
C ALA A 100 -21.28 -10.15 5.25
N GLU A 101 -20.76 -11.08 6.03
CA GLU A 101 -21.24 -11.42 7.38
C GLU A 101 -21.13 -10.23 8.34
N LYS A 102 -20.05 -9.44 8.22
CA LYS A 102 -19.79 -8.27 9.06
C LYS A 102 -20.29 -6.97 8.43
N ASP A 103 -20.61 -5.99 9.28
CA ASP A 103 -21.01 -4.65 8.83
C ASP A 103 -19.87 -3.75 8.42
N ARG A 104 -18.66 -4.02 8.91
CA ARG A 104 -17.44 -3.34 8.52
C ARG A 104 -16.34 -4.34 8.17
N PRO A 105 -15.45 -4.01 7.20
CA PRO A 105 -14.31 -4.86 6.89
C PRO A 105 -13.30 -4.85 8.05
N VAL A 106 -12.74 -6.02 8.33
CA VAL A 106 -11.64 -6.17 9.29
C VAL A 106 -10.31 -6.26 8.53
N ILE A 107 -9.34 -5.44 8.90
CA ILE A 107 -7.99 -5.47 8.31
C ILE A 107 -7.20 -6.62 8.95
N ARG A 108 -7.33 -7.83 8.41
CA ARG A 108 -6.60 -9.02 8.88
C ARG A 108 -5.12 -8.99 8.51
N SER A 109 -4.80 -8.45 7.34
CA SER A 109 -3.44 -8.32 6.84
C SER A 109 -3.28 -7.07 5.98
N ILE A 110 -2.02 -6.63 5.87
CA ILE A 110 -1.61 -5.52 5.02
C ILE A 110 -0.55 -6.01 4.04
N THR A 111 -0.46 -5.34 2.89
CA THR A 111 0.59 -5.57 1.90
C THR A 111 1.08 -4.21 1.44
N ILE A 112 2.36 -3.95 1.63
CA ILE A 112 3.00 -2.71 1.19
C ILE A 112 3.63 -2.97 -0.17
N THR A 113 3.35 -2.11 -1.15
CA THR A 113 3.80 -2.30 -2.53
C THR A 113 4.73 -1.18 -2.97
N TYR A 114 5.96 -1.56 -3.30
CA TYR A 114 6.97 -0.72 -3.94
C TYR A 114 6.89 -0.92 -5.45
N SER A 115 6.17 -0.05 -6.17
CA SER A 115 5.90 -0.25 -7.61
C SER A 115 6.80 0.54 -8.57
N ASP A 116 7.77 1.31 -8.06
CA ASP A 116 8.77 2.04 -8.85
C ASP A 116 10.17 1.69 -8.37
N SER A 117 11.10 1.60 -9.33
CA SER A 117 12.51 1.29 -9.09
C SER A 117 13.27 2.35 -8.27
N GLN A 118 12.61 3.46 -7.92
CA GLN A 118 13.19 4.51 -7.08
C GLN A 118 13.18 4.18 -5.58
N ASN A 119 12.30 3.27 -5.16
CA ASN A 119 12.08 2.97 -3.74
C ASN A 119 12.47 1.54 -3.35
N TRP A 120 13.01 0.78 -4.30
CA TRP A 120 13.57 -0.54 -4.05
C TRP A 120 14.61 -0.90 -5.10
N ARG A 121 15.55 -1.76 -4.74
CA ARG A 121 16.50 -2.38 -5.66
C ARG A 121 16.75 -3.83 -5.29
N MET A 122 17.12 -4.64 -6.27
CA MET A 122 17.55 -6.02 -6.08
C MET A 122 19.05 -6.09 -6.33
N GLY A 123 19.78 -6.68 -5.40
CA GLY A 123 21.19 -7.04 -5.55
C GLY A 123 21.35 -8.57 -5.50
N GLU A 124 22.60 -9.03 -5.53
CA GLU A 124 22.90 -10.45 -5.39
C GLU A 124 22.51 -10.95 -3.99
N GLY A 125 21.40 -11.70 -3.92
CA GLY A 125 20.93 -12.30 -2.68
C GLY A 125 20.20 -11.37 -1.71
N TYR A 126 19.93 -10.11 -2.08
CA TYR A 126 19.19 -9.17 -1.22
C TYR A 126 18.22 -8.26 -1.98
N VAL A 127 17.22 -7.79 -1.25
CA VAL A 127 16.30 -6.73 -1.69
C VAL A 127 16.42 -5.58 -0.71
N GLU A 128 16.68 -4.39 -1.25
CA GLU A 128 16.68 -3.15 -0.47
C GLU A 128 15.39 -2.40 -0.75
N VAL A 129 14.75 -1.91 0.30
CA VAL A 129 13.53 -1.10 0.22
C VAL A 129 13.70 0.18 1.00
N ARG A 130 13.17 1.28 0.46
CA ARG A 130 13.21 2.58 1.13
C ARG A 130 12.16 2.61 2.23
N THR A 131 12.61 2.78 3.46
CA THR A 131 11.76 2.77 4.67
C THR A 131 11.56 4.16 5.27
N HIS A 132 12.52 5.05 5.07
CA HIS A 132 12.51 6.41 5.62
C HIS A 132 12.82 7.47 4.54
N ARG A 133 12.41 8.70 4.81
CA ARG A 133 12.92 9.87 4.10
C ARG A 133 14.37 10.13 4.51
N VAL A 134 15.17 10.51 3.51
CA VAL A 134 16.52 11.07 3.66
C VAL A 134 16.38 12.53 3.29
#